data_AF-A0A9Q1DRW6-F1
#
_entry.id   AF-A0A9Q1DRW6-F1
#
_cell.length_a   1.000
_cell.length_b   1.000
_cell.length_c   1.000
_cell.angle_alpha   90.00
_cell.angle_beta   90.00
_cell.angle_gamma   90.00
#
_symmetry.space_group_name_H-M   'P 1'
#
loop_
_entity.id
_entity.type
_entity.pdbx_description
1 polymer ?
#
loop_
_entity_poly.entity_id
_entity_poly.type
_entity_poly.pdbx_seq_one_letter_code
_entity_poly.pdbx_strand_id
1 'polypeptide(L)'
;MKMSVILGVVHMFFGVTLSLMNYIYFRNTWNVLLKFLPEMVFMLGLFGYLVFLILFKWCVVLKSDTAPSILLLFINMMLFAYDTSDGTLLYSGQKKVQIFLVITAFLMVPWLLLAKPLLLYRGHKNGKQQVCSNSGQNIQGVVEDNAIHSSNSNNMEKVSMGDIFVYQAIHTIEYCLGCISNTASYLRLWALSLAHAELSEVLWKMVLHVALTVASGLGSVLVALIFAAFAILTVTILLVMEGLSAFLHALRLHWVEFQNKFYKGSGYKFTPLSFSSLMNK
;
A
#
# COMPACT_ATOMS: atom_id res chain seq x y z
N MET A 1 15.03 1.64 -11.81
CA MET A 1 14.65 2.18 -10.50
C MET A 1 13.43 3.11 -10.56
N LYS A 2 13.50 4.29 -11.21
CA LYS A 2 12.41 5.29 -11.24
C LYS A 2 11.04 4.73 -11.64
N MET A 3 10.99 3.90 -12.68
CA MET A 3 9.75 3.25 -13.13
C MET A 3 9.08 2.39 -12.06
N SER A 4 9.85 1.71 -11.22
CA SER A 4 9.30 0.83 -10.18
C SER A 4 8.68 1.64 -9.03
N VAL A 5 9.24 2.81 -8.72
CA VAL A 5 8.65 3.76 -7.77
C VAL A 5 7.33 4.32 -8.30
N ILE A 6 7.28 4.74 -9.58
CA ILE A 6 6.04 5.24 -10.21
C ILE A 6 4.94 4.18 -10.17
N LEU A 7 5.26 2.97 -10.62
CA LEU A 7 4.31 1.85 -10.63
C LEU A 7 3.82 1.52 -9.21
N GLY A 8 4.72 1.52 -8.23
CA GLY A 8 4.37 1.27 -6.83
C GLY A 8 3.40 2.30 -6.25
N VAL A 9 3.66 3.59 -6.45
CA VAL A 9 2.80 4.66 -5.95
C VAL A 9 1.43 4.64 -6.63
N VAL A 10 1.38 4.40 -7.95
CA VAL A 10 0.11 4.28 -8.69
C VAL A 10 -0.69 3.06 -8.22
N HIS A 11 -0.04 1.91 -8.03
CA HIS A 11 -0.68 0.70 -7.55
C HIS A 11 -1.22 0.86 -6.12
N MET A 12 -0.45 1.52 -5.24
CA MET A 12 -0.89 1.85 -3.88
C MET A 12 -2.03 2.88 -3.88
N PHE A 13 -2.01 3.88 -4.76
CA PHE A 13 -3.09 4.86 -4.93
C PHE A 13 -4.40 4.20 -5.34
N PHE A 14 -4.31 3.26 -6.28
CA PHE A 14 -5.44 2.46 -6.70
C PHE A 14 -6.02 1.66 -5.52
N GLY A 15 -5.16 1.01 -4.71
CA GLY A 15 -5.60 0.28 -3.52
C GLY A 15 -6.33 1.14 -2.47
N VAL A 16 -5.84 2.36 -2.19
CA VAL A 16 -6.55 3.27 -1.26
C VAL A 16 -7.88 3.74 -1.87
N THR A 17 -7.93 3.99 -3.17
CA THR A 17 -9.16 4.36 -3.89
C THR A 17 -10.22 3.25 -3.85
N LEU A 18 -9.82 1.97 -3.88
CA LEU A 18 -10.76 0.86 -3.68
C LEU A 18 -11.34 0.83 -2.25
N SER A 19 -10.55 1.24 -1.25
CA SER A 19 -11.03 1.41 0.12
C SER A 19 -12.17 2.44 0.20
N LEU A 20 -12.10 3.53 -0.57
CA LEU A 20 -13.20 4.49 -0.71
C LEU A 20 -14.47 3.83 -1.25
N MET A 21 -14.36 3.03 -2.32
CA MET A 21 -15.51 2.33 -2.89
C MET A 21 -16.18 1.42 -1.85
N ASN A 22 -15.38 0.74 -1.02
CA ASN A 22 -15.87 -0.08 0.07
C ASN A 22 -16.67 0.74 1.11
N TYR A 23 -16.15 1.89 1.53
CA TYR A 23 -16.86 2.76 2.47
C TYR A 23 -18.14 3.37 1.91
N ILE A 24 -18.18 3.67 0.61
CA ILE A 24 -19.38 4.13 -0.09
C ILE A 24 -20.45 3.04 -0.08
N TYR A 25 -20.08 1.80 -0.42
CA TYR A 25 -21.00 0.66 -0.43
C TYR A 25 -21.65 0.41 0.93
N PHE A 26 -20.87 0.46 2.02
CA PHE A 26 -21.38 0.29 3.39
C PHE A 26 -22.06 1.54 4.00
N ARG A 27 -22.30 2.60 3.21
CA ARG A 27 -22.98 3.87 3.60
C ARG A 27 -22.42 4.56 4.86
N ASN A 28 -21.16 4.31 5.21
CA ASN A 28 -20.51 4.90 6.40
C ASN A 28 -19.77 6.20 6.05
N THR A 29 -20.51 7.24 5.66
CA THR A 29 -19.99 8.53 5.16
C THR A 29 -19.04 9.25 6.11
N TRP A 30 -19.27 9.15 7.42
CA TRP A 30 -18.38 9.75 8.43
C TRP A 30 -16.98 9.12 8.44
N ASN A 31 -16.89 7.81 8.22
CA ASN A 31 -15.61 7.11 8.13
C ASN A 31 -14.91 7.38 6.79
N VAL A 32 -15.66 7.63 5.71
CA VAL A 32 -15.10 8.08 4.43
C VAL A 32 -14.33 9.38 4.63
N LEU A 33 -14.98 10.41 5.15
CA LEU A 33 -14.36 11.73 5.24
C LEU A 33 -13.21 11.76 6.27
N LEU A 34 -13.35 11.04 7.39
CA LEU A 34 -12.39 11.14 8.48
C LEU A 34 -11.20 10.16 8.40
N LYS A 35 -11.31 9.05 7.67
CA LYS A 35 -10.19 8.09 7.49
C LYS A 35 -9.58 8.16 6.11
N PHE A 36 -10.38 8.12 5.06
CA PHE A 36 -9.85 8.06 3.70
C PHE A 36 -9.22 9.40 3.27
N LEU A 37 -9.80 10.55 3.66
CA LEU A 37 -9.26 11.85 3.27
C LEU A 37 -7.84 12.10 3.82
N PRO A 38 -7.55 11.91 5.13
CA PRO A 38 -6.18 12.07 5.63
C PRO A 38 -5.21 11.05 5.04
N GLU A 39 -5.63 9.79 4.88
CA GLU A 39 -4.82 8.74 4.24
C GLU A 39 -4.42 9.12 2.80
N MET A 40 -5.38 9.59 2.00
CA MET A 40 -5.12 10.03 0.62
C MET A 40 -4.25 11.27 0.54
N VAL A 41 -4.54 12.29 1.35
CA VAL A 41 -3.78 13.54 1.35
C VAL A 41 -2.34 13.31 1.80
N PHE A 42 -2.14 12.49 2.83
CA PHE A 42 -0.79 12.11 3.29
C PHE A 42 -0.01 11.38 2.19
N MET A 43 -0.61 10.36 1.57
CA MET A 43 0.08 9.55 0.56
C MET A 43 0.36 10.34 -0.73
N LEU A 44 -0.62 11.10 -1.23
CA LEU A 44 -0.46 11.94 -2.41
C LEU A 44 0.51 13.11 -2.14
N GLY A 45 0.49 13.66 -0.93
CA GLY A 45 1.40 14.73 -0.50
C GLY A 45 2.86 14.31 -0.52
N LEU A 46 3.23 13.17 0.06
CA LEU A 46 4.63 12.74 0.07
C LEU A 46 5.03 12.03 -1.23
N PHE A 47 4.34 10.93 -1.55
CA PHE A 47 4.74 10.03 -2.63
C PHE A 47 4.18 10.44 -3.99
N GLY A 48 2.98 11.03 -4.03
CA GLY A 48 2.44 11.61 -5.26
C GLY A 48 3.32 12.75 -5.79
N TYR A 49 3.81 13.61 -4.89
CA TYR A 49 4.77 14.65 -5.26
C TYR A 49 6.12 14.11 -5.71
N LEU A 50 6.62 13.02 -5.09
CA LEU A 50 7.82 12.33 -5.58
C LEU A 50 7.64 11.84 -7.02
N VAL A 51 6.50 11.24 -7.37
CA VAL A 51 6.18 10.84 -8.75
C VAL A 51 6.10 12.04 -9.67
N PHE A 52 5.46 13.13 -9.24
CA PHE A 52 5.40 14.37 -10.00
C PHE A 52 6.79 14.92 -10.32
N LEU A 53 7.72 14.95 -9.36
CA LEU A 53 9.11 15.38 -9.60
C LEU A 53 9.85 14.49 -10.60
N ILE A 54 9.62 13.17 -10.56
CA ILE A 54 10.23 12.24 -11.51
C ILE A 54 9.74 12.52 -12.94
N LEU A 55 8.42 12.66 -13.11
CA LEU A 55 7.82 12.95 -14.41
C LEU A 55 8.22 14.33 -14.92
N PHE A 56 8.20 15.34 -14.05
CA PHE A 56 8.63 16.70 -14.39
C PHE A 56 10.09 16.73 -14.86
N LYS A 57 11.00 16.01 -14.17
CA LYS A 57 12.40 15.89 -14.59
C LYS A 57 12.56 15.20 -15.95
N TRP A 58 11.63 14.32 -16.35
CA TRP A 58 11.63 13.72 -17.69
C TRP A 58 11.10 14.65 -18.77
N CYS A 59 10.15 15.52 -18.43
CA CYS A 59 9.59 16.48 -19.39
C CYS A 59 10.49 17.69 -19.63
N VAL A 60 11.34 18.07 -18.68
CA VAL A 60 12.21 19.25 -18.79
C VAL A 60 13.63 18.86 -19.15
N VAL A 61 14.12 19.34 -20.30
CA VAL A 61 15.52 19.21 -20.72
C VAL A 61 16.37 20.20 -19.92
N LEU A 62 16.89 19.76 -18.77
CA LEU A 62 17.89 20.51 -18.01
C LEU A 62 19.31 20.27 -18.59
N LYS A 63 20.15 21.32 -18.60
CA LYS A 63 21.59 21.20 -18.87
C LYS A 63 22.27 20.31 -17.81
N SER A 64 23.18 19.42 -18.25
CA SER A 64 23.80 18.35 -17.47
C SER A 64 24.43 18.78 -16.13
N ASP A 65 24.97 19.99 -16.01
CA ASP A 65 25.70 20.44 -14.81
C ASP A 65 24.82 20.83 -13.61
N THR A 66 23.53 21.07 -13.84
CA THR A 66 22.61 21.63 -12.81
C THR A 66 21.50 20.66 -12.42
N ALA A 67 21.57 19.38 -12.80
CA ALA A 67 20.47 18.44 -12.56
C ALA A 67 20.48 17.90 -11.11
N PRO A 68 19.63 18.41 -10.19
CA PRO A 68 19.65 17.96 -8.80
C PRO A 68 19.22 16.49 -8.69
N SER A 69 19.76 15.80 -7.70
CA SER A 69 19.35 14.44 -7.38
C SER A 69 17.97 14.46 -6.70
N ILE A 70 17.02 13.71 -7.27
CA ILE A 70 15.62 13.69 -6.80
C ILE A 70 15.54 13.20 -5.34
N LEU A 71 16.40 12.25 -4.98
CA LEU A 71 16.45 11.70 -3.62
C LEU A 71 16.93 12.73 -2.60
N LEU A 72 17.99 13.51 -2.90
CA LEU A 72 18.45 14.57 -2.01
C LEU A 72 17.40 15.68 -1.87
N LEU A 73 16.75 16.06 -2.98
CA LEU A 73 15.65 17.02 -2.96
C LEU A 73 14.49 16.56 -2.06
N PHE A 74 14.15 15.26 -2.10
CA PHE A 74 13.12 14.68 -1.24
C PHE A 74 13.54 14.63 0.23
N ILE A 75 14.80 14.30 0.52
CA ILE A 75 15.35 14.35 1.89
C ILE A 75 15.35 15.79 2.43
N ASN A 76 15.85 16.74 1.65
CA ASN A 76 15.91 18.15 2.00
C ASN A 76 14.52 18.76 2.21
N MET A 77 13.52 18.30 1.45
CA MET A 77 12.12 18.65 1.66
C MET A 77 11.62 18.19 3.05
N MET A 78 11.95 16.97 3.47
CA MET A 78 11.54 16.43 4.77
C MET A 78 12.32 17.05 5.95
N LEU A 79 13.58 17.43 5.73
CA LEU A 79 14.45 18.06 6.75
C LEU A 79 14.26 19.58 6.82
N PHE A 80 13.46 20.18 5.92
CA PHE A 80 13.33 21.63 5.74
C PHE A 80 14.67 22.36 5.46
N ALA A 81 15.69 21.64 5.00
CA ALA A 81 16.99 22.20 4.62
C ALA A 81 16.96 22.67 3.16
N TYR A 82 16.65 23.95 2.97
CA TYR A 82 16.73 24.60 1.66
C TYR A 82 17.97 25.47 1.61
N ASP A 83 19.07 24.94 1.05
CA ASP A 83 20.23 25.77 0.76
C ASP A 83 19.84 26.89 -0.18
N THR A 84 20.14 28.13 0.23
CA THR A 84 19.68 29.36 -0.45
C THR A 84 20.59 29.70 -1.64
N SER A 85 21.68 28.97 -1.80
CA SER A 85 22.73 29.12 -2.79
C SER A 85 22.78 27.88 -3.68
N ASP A 86 21.97 27.90 -4.74
CA ASP A 86 22.37 27.50 -6.10
C ASP A 86 21.12 27.38 -6.97
N GLY A 87 21.22 27.83 -8.23
CA GLY A 87 20.15 27.89 -9.25
C GLY A 87 19.60 26.53 -9.71
N THR A 88 19.25 25.66 -8.77
CA THR A 88 18.75 24.29 -8.99
C THR A 88 17.27 24.12 -8.61
N LEU A 89 16.52 25.22 -8.57
CA LEU A 89 15.07 25.19 -8.44
C LEU A 89 14.47 24.63 -9.73
N LEU A 90 13.87 23.44 -9.64
CA LEU A 90 13.28 22.70 -10.77
C LEU A 90 12.10 23.47 -11.37
N TYR A 91 11.38 24.24 -10.55
CA TYR A 91 10.29 25.12 -10.97
C TYR A 91 10.17 26.35 -10.06
N SER A 92 9.62 27.44 -10.60
CA SER A 92 9.39 28.67 -9.82
C SER A 92 8.45 28.42 -8.65
N GLY A 93 8.84 28.81 -7.43
CA GLY A 93 8.03 28.62 -6.22
C GLY A 93 8.12 27.23 -5.56
N GLN A 94 9.05 26.38 -5.97
CA GLN A 94 9.23 25.03 -5.44
C GLN A 94 9.30 24.96 -3.90
N LYS A 95 10.08 25.83 -3.26
CA LYS A 95 10.19 25.89 -1.80
C LYS A 95 8.84 26.09 -1.11
N LYS A 96 7.98 26.97 -1.65
CA LYS A 96 6.65 27.26 -1.07
C LYS A 96 5.74 26.03 -1.16
N VAL A 97 5.71 25.38 -2.32
CA VAL A 97 4.89 24.17 -2.54
C VAL A 97 5.36 23.03 -1.64
N GLN A 98 6.67 22.79 -1.54
CA GLN A 98 7.24 21.71 -0.74
C GLN A 98 6.94 21.89 0.76
N ILE A 99 7.14 23.10 1.30
CA ILE A 99 6.80 23.40 2.70
C ILE A 99 5.29 23.21 2.96
N PHE A 100 4.42 23.75 2.09
CA PHE A 100 2.98 23.60 2.22
C PHE A 100 2.55 22.12 2.24
N LEU A 101 3.13 21.30 1.37
CA LEU A 101 2.79 19.90 1.23
C LEU A 101 3.22 19.08 2.45
N VAL A 102 4.42 19.32 2.98
CA VAL A 102 4.93 18.64 4.19
C VAL A 102 4.11 19.03 5.42
N ILE A 103 3.81 20.32 5.60
CA ILE A 103 2.96 20.79 6.72
C ILE A 103 1.58 20.14 6.65
N THR A 104 0.99 20.10 5.46
CA THR A 104 -0.32 19.45 5.26
C THR A 104 -0.24 17.95 5.58
N ALA A 105 0.79 17.25 5.12
CA ALA A 105 0.98 15.82 5.41
C ALA A 105 1.16 15.55 6.92
N PHE A 106 1.95 16.37 7.62
CA PHE A 106 2.13 16.25 9.07
C PHE A 106 0.84 16.55 9.84
N LEU A 107 0.05 17.54 9.43
CA LEU A 107 -1.23 17.87 10.07
C LEU A 107 -2.27 16.74 9.94
N MET A 108 -2.20 15.97 8.84
CA MET A 108 -3.09 14.81 8.63
C MET A 108 -2.82 13.64 9.59
N VAL A 109 -1.62 13.53 10.19
CA VAL A 109 -1.29 12.45 11.14
C VAL A 109 -2.06 12.60 12.46
N PRO A 110 -2.04 13.75 13.17
CA PRO A 110 -2.91 13.98 14.33
C PRO A 110 -4.40 13.88 13.98
N TRP A 111 -4.80 14.32 12.78
CA TRP A 111 -6.17 14.21 12.32
C TRP A 111 -6.63 12.74 12.25
N LEU A 112 -5.82 11.86 11.66
CA LEU A 112 -6.15 10.42 11.57
C LEU A 112 -6.28 9.77 12.96
N LEU A 113 -5.43 10.17 13.91
CA LEU A 113 -5.40 9.61 15.26
C LEU A 113 -6.62 10.06 16.09
N LEU A 114 -6.96 11.35 16.04
CA LEU A 114 -8.00 11.94 16.90
C LEU A 114 -9.42 11.83 16.32
N ALA A 115 -9.59 11.77 14.99
CA ALA A 115 -10.90 11.92 14.37
C ALA A 115 -11.92 10.86 14.79
N LYS A 116 -11.52 9.58 14.86
CA LYS A 116 -12.41 8.49 15.28
C LYS A 116 -12.77 8.47 16.78
N PRO A 117 -11.79 8.51 17.71
CA PRO A 117 -12.10 8.47 19.14
C PRO A 117 -12.94 9.70 19.57
N LEU A 118 -12.68 10.87 18.97
CA LEU A 118 -13.40 12.10 19.29
C LEU A 118 -14.86 12.07 18.77
N LEU A 119 -15.11 11.43 17.62
CA LEU A 119 -16.46 11.23 17.11
C LEU A 119 -17.27 10.25 17.98
N LEU A 120 -16.68 9.13 18.41
CA LEU A 120 -17.35 8.21 19.35
C LEU A 120 -17.59 8.87 20.72
N TYR A 121 -16.66 9.70 21.19
CA TYR A 121 -16.81 10.45 22.45
C TYR A 121 -18.00 11.41 22.39
N ARG A 122 -18.19 12.11 21.25
CA ARG A 122 -19.39 12.93 21.02
C ARG A 122 -20.68 12.10 20.88
N GLY A 123 -20.61 10.92 20.27
CA GLY A 123 -21.75 10.00 20.17
C GLY A 123 -22.23 9.48 21.52
N HIS A 124 -21.33 9.10 22.43
CA HIS A 124 -21.68 8.64 23.78
C HIS A 124 -22.28 9.74 24.66
N LYS A 125 -21.86 11.01 24.47
CA LYS A 125 -22.44 12.15 25.20
C LYS A 125 -23.88 12.42 24.77
N ASN A 126 -24.19 12.30 23.49
CA ASN A 126 -25.55 12.47 22.96
C ASN A 126 -26.45 11.24 23.24
N GLY A 127 -25.90 10.02 23.23
CA GLY A 127 -26.64 8.78 23.55
C GLY A 127 -26.98 8.63 25.04
N LYS A 128 -26.13 9.11 25.96
CA LYS A 128 -26.48 9.20 27.40
C LYS A 128 -27.60 10.21 27.67
N GLN A 129 -27.79 11.19 26.80
CA GLN A 129 -28.82 12.22 26.99
C GLN A 129 -30.21 11.78 26.49
N GLN A 130 -30.30 10.72 25.67
CA GLN A 130 -31.58 10.19 25.19
C GLN A 130 -32.17 9.09 26.10
N VAL A 131 -31.36 8.43 26.94
CA VAL A 131 -31.84 7.36 27.85
C VAL A 131 -32.23 7.90 29.24
N CYS A 132 -31.76 9.08 29.66
CA CYS A 132 -32.14 9.67 30.95
C CYS A 132 -33.35 10.64 30.89
N SER A 133 -34.01 10.81 29.74
CA SER A 133 -35.13 11.76 29.60
C SER A 133 -36.53 11.13 29.53
N ASN A 134 -36.65 9.80 29.64
CA ASN A 134 -37.96 9.10 29.57
C ASN A 134 -38.37 8.31 30.83
N SER A 135 -37.59 8.31 31.92
CA SER A 135 -37.99 7.67 33.19
C SER A 135 -38.55 8.67 34.19
N GLY A 136 -39.58 9.40 33.77
CA GLY A 136 -40.27 10.35 34.65
C GLY A 136 -41.66 10.71 34.13
N GLN A 137 -42.58 9.74 34.07
CA GLN A 137 -43.99 9.93 34.45
C GLN A 137 -44.84 8.66 34.28
N ASN A 138 -45.47 8.29 35.40
CA ASN A 138 -46.76 7.59 35.59
C ASN A 138 -46.76 6.16 36.13
N ILE A 139 -47.62 6.03 37.15
CA ILE A 139 -47.74 5.02 38.19
C ILE A 139 -48.99 4.17 37.94
N GLN A 140 -48.92 2.90 38.38
CA GLN A 140 -49.99 1.97 38.82
C GLN A 140 -50.75 1.10 37.79
N GLY A 141 -50.67 -0.24 37.99
CA GLY A 141 -51.63 -1.19 37.40
C GLY A 141 -51.24 -2.68 37.36
N VAL A 142 -51.29 -3.37 38.52
CA VAL A 142 -51.86 -4.74 38.72
C VAL A 142 -51.21 -5.99 38.07
N VAL A 143 -50.63 -6.82 38.97
CA VAL A 143 -50.61 -8.32 39.08
C VAL A 143 -49.56 -9.18 38.36
N GLU A 144 -48.90 -10.00 39.19
CA GLU A 144 -48.01 -11.17 39.00
C GLU A 144 -48.40 -12.15 37.88
N ASP A 145 -47.40 -12.68 37.16
CA ASP A 145 -47.00 -14.09 37.37
C ASP A 145 -45.62 -14.45 36.77
N ASN A 146 -44.99 -15.46 37.39
CA ASN A 146 -43.62 -15.94 37.22
C ASN A 146 -43.26 -16.52 35.83
N ALA A 147 -42.01 -16.30 35.36
CA ALA A 147 -41.16 -17.35 34.77
C ALA A 147 -39.70 -16.91 34.58
N ILE A 148 -38.80 -17.72 35.14
CA ILE A 148 -37.34 -17.63 35.15
C ILE A 148 -36.78 -18.11 33.80
N HIS A 149 -35.99 -17.29 33.07
CA HIS A 149 -34.68 -17.66 32.52
C HIS A 149 -34.09 -16.63 31.54
N SER A 150 -32.80 -16.38 31.74
CA SER A 150 -31.78 -15.90 30.79
C SER A 150 -32.08 -14.64 29.98
N SER A 151 -31.46 -13.53 30.39
CA SER A 151 -30.53 -12.83 29.52
C SER A 151 -29.57 -12.02 30.37
N ASN A 152 -28.48 -12.69 30.74
CA ASN A 152 -27.26 -12.07 31.22
C ASN A 152 -26.64 -11.28 30.04
N SER A 153 -27.22 -10.12 29.71
CA SER A 153 -26.75 -9.22 28.65
C SER A 153 -26.29 -7.88 29.23
N ASN A 154 -25.58 -7.94 30.35
CA ASN A 154 -24.82 -6.80 30.89
C ASN A 154 -23.32 -6.88 30.54
N ASN A 155 -22.93 -7.77 29.62
CA ASN A 155 -21.62 -7.76 28.95
C ASN A 155 -21.72 -7.14 27.55
N MET A 156 -22.43 -6.01 27.43
CA MET A 156 -22.01 -5.02 26.43
C MET A 156 -20.73 -4.43 27.01
N GLU A 157 -19.61 -5.11 26.76
CA GLU A 157 -18.25 -4.64 27.03
C GLU A 157 -18.25 -3.14 26.70
N LYS A 158 -18.17 -2.29 27.73
CA LYS A 158 -17.98 -0.86 27.53
C LYS A 158 -16.62 -0.76 26.89
N VAL A 159 -16.57 -0.86 25.56
CA VAL A 159 -15.34 -0.75 24.79
C VAL A 159 -14.67 0.50 25.32
N SER A 160 -13.56 0.32 26.03
CA SER A 160 -12.96 1.41 26.75
C SER A 160 -12.56 2.43 25.69
N MET A 161 -12.79 3.71 25.96
CA MET A 161 -12.25 4.76 25.08
C MET A 161 -10.74 4.59 24.89
N GLY A 162 -10.06 4.04 25.90
CA GLY A 162 -8.66 3.62 25.82
C GLY A 162 -8.42 2.58 24.72
N ASP A 163 -9.24 1.54 24.63
CA ASP A 163 -9.06 0.47 23.63
C ASP A 163 -9.24 1.02 22.21
N ILE A 164 -10.29 1.83 21.98
CA ILE A 164 -10.53 2.49 20.68
C ILE A 164 -9.37 3.41 20.31
N PHE A 165 -8.83 4.14 21.28
CA PHE A 165 -7.69 5.02 21.08
C PHE A 165 -6.43 4.22 20.73
N VAL A 166 -6.14 3.13 21.45
CA VAL A 166 -5.00 2.25 21.19
C VAL A 166 -5.10 1.62 19.80
N TYR A 167 -6.25 1.04 19.43
CA TYR A 167 -6.45 0.46 18.09
C TYR A 167 -6.28 1.51 16.99
N GLN A 168 -6.80 2.73 17.18
CA GLN A 168 -6.67 3.79 16.19
C GLN A 168 -5.23 4.33 16.11
N ALA A 169 -4.50 4.38 17.22
CA ALA A 169 -3.08 4.74 17.23
C ALA A 169 -2.23 3.70 16.48
N ILE A 170 -2.46 2.40 16.70
CA ILE A 170 -1.80 1.32 15.97
C ILE A 170 -2.08 1.45 14.46
N HIS A 171 -3.35 1.62 14.06
CA HIS A 171 -3.73 1.83 12.65
C HIS A 171 -3.00 3.04 12.03
N THR A 172 -2.86 4.13 12.78
CA THR A 172 -2.19 5.34 12.30
C THR A 172 -0.69 5.11 12.07
N ILE A 173 -0.01 4.47 13.03
CA ILE A 173 1.42 4.18 12.95
C ILE A 173 1.68 3.18 11.83
N GLU A 174 0.91 2.09 11.78
CA GLU A 174 1.00 1.08 10.73
C GLU A 174 0.79 1.69 9.35
N TYR A 175 -0.20 2.58 9.19
CA TYR A 175 -0.45 3.23 7.91
C TYR A 175 0.71 4.15 7.50
N CYS A 176 1.20 5.02 8.40
CA CYS A 176 2.25 5.98 8.08
C CYS A 176 3.58 5.27 7.74
N LEU A 177 4.01 4.33 8.60
CA LEU A 177 5.23 3.55 8.38
C LEU A 177 5.07 2.58 7.20
N GLY A 178 3.88 1.98 7.06
CA GLY A 178 3.53 1.10 5.95
C GLY A 178 3.57 1.81 4.61
N CYS A 179 3.13 3.07 4.51
CA CYS A 179 3.22 3.83 3.25
C CYS A 179 4.67 4.02 2.78
N ILE A 180 5.58 4.31 3.71
CA ILE A 180 7.02 4.47 3.42
C ILE A 180 7.65 3.13 3.06
N SER A 181 7.43 2.11 3.90
CA SER A 181 7.98 0.76 3.71
C SER A 181 7.49 0.11 2.42
N ASN A 182 6.18 0.19 2.13
CA ASN A 182 5.60 -0.38 0.93
C ASN A 182 6.16 0.28 -0.33
N THR A 183 6.30 1.61 -0.35
CA THR A 183 6.90 2.32 -1.49
C THR A 183 8.37 1.88 -1.72
N ALA A 184 9.15 1.70 -0.65
CA ALA A 184 10.52 1.18 -0.76
C ALA A 184 10.56 -0.28 -1.23
N SER A 185 9.60 -1.13 -0.78
CA SER A 185 9.47 -2.53 -1.18
C SER A 185 9.31 -2.70 -2.71
N TYR A 186 8.71 -1.72 -3.40
CA TYR A 186 8.59 -1.73 -4.87
C TYR A 186 9.93 -1.64 -5.61
N LEU A 187 11.03 -1.22 -4.96
CA LEU A 187 12.38 -1.30 -5.55
C LEU A 187 12.77 -2.73 -5.94
N ARG A 188 12.11 -3.73 -5.35
CA ARG A 188 12.26 -5.13 -5.72
C ARG A 188 11.98 -5.40 -7.20
N LEU A 189 10.97 -4.75 -7.79
CA LEU A 189 10.66 -4.91 -9.21
C LEU A 189 11.84 -4.47 -10.09
N TRP A 190 12.54 -3.41 -9.68
CA TRP A 190 13.77 -2.99 -10.36
C TRP A 190 14.92 -3.97 -10.13
N ALA A 191 15.17 -4.39 -8.90
CA ALA A 191 16.27 -5.29 -8.57
C ALA A 191 16.15 -6.64 -9.31
N LEU A 192 14.94 -7.21 -9.35
CA LEU A 192 14.68 -8.45 -10.05
C LEU A 192 14.80 -8.29 -11.57
N SER A 193 14.28 -7.20 -12.13
CA SER A 193 14.43 -6.92 -13.56
C SER A 193 15.89 -6.72 -13.96
N LEU A 194 16.71 -6.12 -13.09
CA LEU A 194 18.16 -5.97 -13.31
C LEU A 194 18.84 -7.33 -13.25
N ALA A 195 18.59 -8.13 -12.21
CA ALA A 195 19.18 -9.45 -12.06
C ALA A 195 18.89 -10.36 -13.27
N HIS A 196 17.63 -10.37 -13.73
CA HIS A 196 17.23 -11.14 -14.91
C HIS A 196 17.95 -10.69 -16.18
N ALA A 197 18.10 -9.37 -16.39
CA ALA A 197 18.82 -8.82 -17.54
C ALA A 197 20.31 -9.20 -17.52
N GLU A 198 20.96 -9.05 -16.36
CA GLU A 198 22.38 -9.39 -16.19
C GLU A 198 22.62 -10.90 -16.34
N LEU A 199 21.76 -11.75 -15.77
CA LEU A 199 21.88 -13.21 -15.91
C LEU A 199 21.72 -13.62 -17.38
N SER A 200 20.73 -13.05 -18.09
CA SER A 200 20.53 -13.29 -19.51
C SER A 200 21.73 -12.86 -20.36
N GLU A 201 22.31 -11.69 -20.07
CA GLU A 201 23.50 -11.18 -20.77
C GLU A 201 24.74 -12.06 -20.53
N VAL A 202 24.95 -12.52 -19.30
CA VAL A 202 26.06 -13.43 -18.95
C VAL A 202 25.90 -14.78 -19.65
N LEU A 203 24.69 -15.34 -19.66
CA LEU A 203 24.37 -16.60 -20.35
C LEU A 203 24.66 -16.49 -21.85
N TRP A 204 24.24 -15.38 -22.46
CA TRP A 204 24.54 -15.08 -23.87
C TRP A 204 26.04 -14.99 -24.15
N LYS A 205 26.77 -14.17 -23.37
CA LYS A 205 28.20 -13.93 -23.61
C LYS A 205 29.07 -15.15 -23.33
N MET A 206 28.78 -15.92 -22.28
CA MET A 206 29.64 -17.03 -21.87
C MET A 206 29.36 -18.32 -22.64
N VAL A 207 28.11 -18.55 -23.08
CA VAL A 207 27.74 -19.81 -23.76
C VAL A 207 27.61 -19.60 -25.26
N LEU A 208 26.71 -18.72 -25.71
CA LEU A 208 26.38 -18.60 -27.13
C LEU A 208 27.44 -17.85 -27.93
N HIS A 209 27.94 -16.73 -27.41
CA HIS A 209 28.95 -15.93 -28.12
C HIS A 209 30.25 -16.72 -28.32
N VAL A 210 30.72 -17.46 -27.31
CA VAL A 210 31.89 -18.34 -27.44
C VAL A 210 31.65 -19.42 -28.49
N ALA A 211 30.48 -20.07 -28.48
CA ALA A 211 30.13 -21.09 -29.48
C ALA A 211 30.20 -20.55 -30.92
N LEU A 212 29.77 -19.31 -31.13
CA LEU A 212 29.72 -18.68 -32.45
C LEU A 212 31.11 -18.27 -32.98
N THR A 213 32.07 -17.99 -32.08
CA THR A 213 33.45 -17.62 -32.46
C THR A 213 34.34 -18.80 -32.89
N VAL A 214 33.97 -20.04 -32.55
CA VAL A 214 34.78 -21.26 -32.83
C VAL A 214 34.49 -21.84 -34.24
N ALA A 215 33.94 -21.05 -35.16
CA ALA A 215 33.49 -21.51 -36.47
C ALA A 215 34.65 -21.92 -37.40
N SER A 216 34.92 -23.23 -37.47
CA SER A 216 35.62 -23.91 -38.58
C SER A 216 34.62 -24.84 -39.30
N GLY A 217 35.01 -25.50 -40.40
CA GLY A 217 34.10 -26.28 -41.26
C GLY A 217 33.31 -27.42 -40.57
N LEU A 218 33.79 -27.93 -39.42
CA LEU A 218 33.06 -28.90 -38.56
C LEU A 218 32.27 -28.22 -37.42
N GLY A 219 32.33 -26.90 -37.32
CA GLY A 219 31.75 -26.08 -36.25
C GLY A 219 30.22 -26.07 -36.24
N SER A 220 29.55 -26.33 -37.36
CA SER A 220 28.07 -26.30 -37.41
C SER A 220 27.42 -27.34 -36.48
N VAL A 221 28.00 -28.53 -36.35
CA VAL A 221 27.47 -29.59 -35.46
C VAL A 221 27.74 -29.24 -33.99
N LEU A 222 28.93 -28.70 -33.70
CA LEU A 222 29.30 -28.25 -32.36
C LEU A 222 28.43 -27.08 -31.88
N VAL A 223 28.17 -26.11 -32.75
CA VAL A 223 27.27 -24.98 -32.47
C VAL A 223 25.85 -25.46 -32.19
N ALA A 224 25.34 -26.45 -32.94
CA ALA A 224 24.02 -27.02 -32.71
C ALA A 224 23.91 -27.69 -31.32
N LEU A 225 24.95 -28.42 -30.89
CA LEU A 225 24.99 -29.04 -29.56
C LEU A 225 25.04 -27.99 -28.44
N ILE A 226 25.90 -26.98 -28.57
CA ILE A 226 26.02 -25.91 -27.57
C ILE A 226 24.75 -25.05 -27.53
N PHE A 227 24.09 -24.83 -28.67
CA PHE A 227 22.80 -24.16 -28.73
C PHE A 227 21.71 -24.96 -28.01
N ALA A 228 21.68 -26.29 -28.15
CA ALA A 228 20.76 -27.13 -27.40
C ALA A 228 21.00 -27.02 -25.88
N ALA A 229 22.26 -27.00 -25.44
CA ALA A 229 22.61 -26.77 -24.04
C ALA A 229 22.19 -25.36 -23.54
N PHE A 230 22.43 -24.33 -24.35
CA PHE A 230 21.99 -22.95 -24.09
C PHE A 230 20.46 -22.86 -23.94
N ALA A 231 19.71 -23.52 -24.82
CA ALA A 231 18.25 -23.53 -24.79
C ALA A 231 17.71 -24.19 -23.51
N ILE A 232 18.27 -25.34 -23.11
CA ILE A 232 17.89 -26.04 -21.88
C ILE A 232 18.17 -25.17 -20.64
N LEU A 233 19.33 -24.51 -20.60
CA LEU A 233 19.73 -23.66 -19.48
C LEU A 233 18.85 -22.41 -19.40
N THR A 234 18.52 -21.80 -20.53
CA THR A 234 17.59 -20.68 -20.63
C THR A 234 16.19 -21.05 -20.13
N VAL A 235 15.64 -22.18 -20.56
CA VAL A 235 14.31 -22.63 -20.11
C VAL A 235 14.31 -22.93 -18.61
N THR A 236 15.31 -23.67 -18.13
CA THR A 236 15.32 -24.13 -16.73
C THR A 236 15.61 -22.99 -15.76
N ILE A 237 16.64 -22.18 -16.02
CA ILE A 237 17.11 -21.16 -15.06
C ILE A 237 16.33 -19.85 -15.24
N LEU A 238 16.36 -19.26 -16.44
CA LEU A 238 15.75 -17.94 -16.68
C LEU A 238 14.21 -18.01 -16.68
N LEU A 239 13.63 -19.06 -17.27
CA LEU A 239 12.18 -19.12 -17.46
C LEU A 239 11.46 -19.74 -16.26
N VAL A 240 11.93 -20.89 -15.75
CA VAL A 240 11.28 -21.57 -14.62
C VAL A 240 11.72 -20.98 -13.27
N MET A 241 13.02 -21.02 -12.94
CA MET A 241 13.48 -20.65 -11.60
C MET A 241 13.32 -19.14 -11.32
N GLU A 242 13.80 -18.29 -12.22
CA GLU A 242 13.62 -16.83 -12.05
C GLU A 242 12.17 -16.39 -12.27
N GLY A 243 11.44 -17.01 -13.21
CA GLY A 243 10.02 -16.73 -13.42
C GLY A 243 9.17 -17.03 -12.19
N LEU A 244 9.43 -18.14 -11.49
CA LEU A 244 8.77 -18.48 -10.23
C LEU A 244 9.11 -17.47 -9.12
N SER A 245 10.39 -17.07 -9.01
CA SER A 245 10.82 -16.03 -8.07
C SER A 245 10.10 -14.70 -8.33
N ALA A 246 10.00 -14.29 -9.60
CA ALA A 246 9.27 -13.11 -10.02
C ALA A 246 7.79 -13.17 -9.65
N PHE A 247 7.17 -14.32 -9.89
CA PHE A 247 5.78 -14.56 -9.55
C PHE A 247 5.52 -14.44 -8.04
N LEU A 248 6.35 -15.06 -7.19
CA LEU A 248 6.20 -14.98 -5.73
C LEU A 248 6.39 -13.55 -5.21
N HIS A 249 7.32 -12.80 -5.78
CA HIS A 249 7.50 -11.40 -5.44
C HIS A 249 6.32 -10.52 -5.88
N ALA A 250 5.72 -10.80 -7.04
CA ALA A 250 4.49 -10.14 -7.48
C ALA A 250 3.28 -10.50 -6.60
N LEU A 251 3.18 -11.76 -6.17
CA LEU A 251 2.14 -12.22 -5.25
C LEU A 251 2.25 -11.51 -3.91
N ARG A 252 3.47 -11.38 -3.36
CA ARG A 252 3.71 -10.62 -2.13
C ARG A 252 3.23 -9.18 -2.27
N LEU A 253 3.60 -8.50 -3.36
CA LEU A 253 3.16 -7.13 -3.68
C LEU A 253 1.63 -6.99 -3.67
N HIS A 254 0.91 -8.00 -4.14
CA HIS A 254 -0.55 -8.00 -4.07
C HIS A 254 -1.08 -8.27 -2.66
N TRP A 255 -0.52 -9.24 -1.95
CA TRP A 255 -1.02 -9.65 -0.64
C TRP A 255 -0.74 -8.61 0.45
N VAL A 256 0.50 -8.12 0.54
CA VAL A 256 0.93 -7.24 1.63
C VAL A 256 0.72 -5.77 1.25
N GLU A 257 1.16 -5.36 0.07
CA GLU A 257 1.14 -3.94 -0.30
C GLU A 257 -0.21 -3.45 -0.87
N PHE A 258 -0.97 -4.31 -1.58
CA PHE A 258 -2.26 -3.95 -2.18
C PHE A 258 -3.46 -4.27 -1.28
N GLN A 259 -3.61 -5.52 -0.82
CA GLN A 259 -4.79 -5.94 -0.04
C GLN A 259 -4.88 -5.29 1.34
N ASN A 260 -3.75 -4.94 1.98
CA ASN A 260 -3.74 -4.32 3.32
C ASN A 260 -4.48 -2.96 3.38
N LYS A 261 -4.81 -2.35 2.23
CA LYS A 261 -5.46 -1.04 2.16
C LYS A 261 -6.99 -1.09 2.21
N PHE A 262 -7.60 -2.18 1.75
CA PHE A 262 -9.07 -2.26 1.60
C PHE A 262 -9.67 -3.55 2.16
N TYR A 263 -8.88 -4.63 2.24
CA TYR A 263 -9.36 -5.95 2.62
C TYR A 263 -9.20 -6.17 4.13
N LYS A 264 -10.33 -6.32 4.85
CA LYS A 264 -10.36 -6.52 6.31
C LYS A 264 -10.32 -7.99 6.76
N GLY A 265 -10.37 -8.94 5.83
CA GLY A 265 -10.16 -10.37 6.10
C GLY A 265 -11.22 -11.10 6.95
N SER A 266 -12.32 -10.46 7.34
CA SER A 266 -13.30 -11.02 8.29
C SER A 266 -14.46 -11.78 7.63
N GLY A 267 -14.17 -12.77 6.79
CA GLY A 267 -15.20 -13.56 6.08
C GLY A 267 -15.04 -15.07 6.28
N TYR A 268 -16.13 -15.82 6.12
CA TYR A 268 -16.09 -17.27 6.00
C TYR A 268 -16.26 -17.67 4.52
N LYS A 269 -15.55 -18.71 4.10
CA LYS A 269 -15.71 -19.27 2.74
C LYS A 269 -17.14 -19.81 2.63
N PHE A 270 -17.91 -19.30 1.67
CA PHE A 270 -19.23 -19.84 1.39
C PHE A 270 -19.08 -21.26 0.82
N THR A 271 -19.48 -22.25 1.60
CA THR A 271 -19.56 -23.66 1.17
C THR A 271 -21.03 -24.02 1.06
N PRO A 272 -21.63 -23.96 -0.16
CA PRO A 272 -23.00 -24.40 -0.34
C PRO A 272 -23.08 -25.91 -0.11
N LEU A 273 -24.25 -26.38 0.31
CA LEU A 273 -24.55 -27.80 0.32
C LEU A 273 -24.62 -28.28 -1.14
N SER A 274 -23.55 -28.96 -1.59
CA SER A 274 -23.47 -29.56 -2.92
C SER A 274 -23.35 -31.06 -2.80
N PHE A 275 -24.28 -31.80 -3.41
CA PHE A 275 -24.26 -33.26 -3.43
C PHE A 275 -23.03 -33.83 -4.16
N SER A 276 -22.45 -33.09 -5.11
CA SER A 276 -21.19 -33.48 -5.76
C SER A 276 -19.97 -33.42 -4.84
N SER A 277 -19.97 -32.55 -3.83
CA SER A 277 -18.90 -32.48 -2.83
C SER A 277 -19.01 -33.57 -1.76
N LEU A 278 -20.21 -34.14 -1.59
CA LEU A 278 -20.47 -35.24 -0.66
C LEU A 278 -20.10 -36.61 -1.22
N MET A 279 -20.18 -36.78 -2.54
CA MET A 279 -19.88 -38.05 -3.24
C MET A 279 -18.38 -38.28 -3.51
N ASN A 280 -17.56 -37.22 -3.52
CA ASN A 280 -16.11 -37.27 -3.76
C ASN A 280 -15.26 -37.37 -2.47
N LYS A 281 -15.89 -37.64 -1.31
CA LYS A 281 -15.23 -37.77 -0.01
C LYS A 281 -15.40 -39.20 0.50
#